data_AF-A0A7S2GQF9-F1
#
_entry.id   AF-A0A7S2GQF9-F1
#
_cell.length_a   1.000
_cell.length_b   1.000
_cell.length_c   1.000
_cell.angle_alpha   90.00
_cell.angle_beta   90.00
_cell.angle_gamma   90.00
#
_symmetry.space_group_name_H-M   'P 1'
#
loop_
_entity.id
_entity.type
_entity.pdbx_description
1 polymer ?
#
loop_
_entity_poly.entity_id
_entity_poly.type
_entity_poly.pdbx_seq_one_letter_code
_entity_poly.pdbx_strand_id
1 'polypeptide(L)'
;MNWVQPEPVNWEWYPWTDGGLILGPEGKVAYTCSNLGPGMQNTPGILRAYSVPDMKQLWHRVLSQPCVSWPASDGKFVVVPTGGLPSSVPHYIAIGWIP
;
A
#
# COMPACT_ATOMS: atom_id res chain seq x y z
N MET A 1 -13.16 -20.98 24.98
CA MET A 1 -12.60 -19.95 24.08
C MET A 1 -12.78 -20.44 22.66
N ASN A 2 -13.72 -19.85 21.93
CA ASN A 2 -13.93 -20.20 20.53
C ASN A 2 -13.00 -19.31 19.69
N TRP A 3 -12.01 -19.91 19.05
CA TRP A 3 -11.22 -19.26 18.02
C TRP A 3 -12.11 -19.11 16.78
N VAL A 4 -12.70 -17.93 16.61
CA VAL A 4 -13.29 -17.55 15.33
C VAL A 4 -12.10 -17.34 14.39
N GLN A 5 -11.95 -18.19 13.37
CA GLN A 5 -11.04 -17.88 12.28
C GLN A 5 -11.49 -16.54 11.70
N PRO A 6 -10.63 -15.51 11.61
CA PRO A 6 -11.00 -14.29 10.92
C PRO A 6 -11.38 -14.68 9.48
N GLU A 7 -12.52 -14.16 9.02
CA GLU A 7 -12.96 -14.23 7.63
C GLU A 7 -11.75 -14.05 6.69
N PRO A 8 -11.66 -14.78 5.56
CA PRO A 8 -10.55 -14.61 4.63
C PRO A 8 -10.42 -13.13 4.30
N VAL A 9 -9.26 -12.55 4.62
CA VAL A 9 -9.01 -11.12 4.38
C VAL A 9 -9.20 -10.89 2.89
N ASN A 10 -10.35 -10.31 2.54
CA ASN A 10 -10.62 -9.94 1.17
C ASN A 10 -9.77 -8.69 0.89
N TRP A 11 -8.58 -8.94 0.34
CA TRP A 11 -7.57 -7.96 -0.04
C TRP A 11 -8.04 -7.02 -1.17
N GLU A 12 -9.24 -7.22 -1.71
CA GLU A 12 -9.87 -6.33 -2.70
C GLU A 12 -10.41 -5.04 -2.05
N TRP A 13 -10.73 -5.03 -0.75
CA TRP A 13 -11.38 -3.89 -0.09
C TRP A 13 -10.43 -2.82 0.45
N TYR A 14 -9.12 -3.07 0.47
CA TYR A 14 -8.12 -2.13 0.99
C TYR A 14 -7.04 -1.78 -0.04
N PRO A 15 -7.40 -1.14 -1.18
CA PRO A 15 -6.44 -0.84 -2.25
C PRO A 15 -5.48 0.33 -1.90
N TRP A 16 -5.84 1.20 -0.95
CA TRP A 16 -5.10 2.41 -0.60
C TRP A 16 -5.06 2.60 0.92
N THR A 17 -4.03 2.08 1.60
CA THR A 17 -3.82 2.37 3.03
C THR A 17 -2.65 3.34 3.20
N ASP A 18 -1.55 2.89 3.80
CA ASP A 18 -0.52 3.71 4.40
C ASP A 18 0.67 3.95 3.45
N GLY A 19 0.83 3.09 2.45
CA GLY A 19 1.88 3.23 1.44
C GLY A 19 1.48 4.09 0.25
N GLY A 20 0.29 4.71 0.27
CA GLY A 20 -0.19 5.63 -0.78
C GLY A 20 -0.08 5.13 -2.22
N LEU A 21 0.01 6.07 -3.17
CA LEU A 21 -0.04 5.84 -4.60
C LEU A 21 0.99 6.72 -5.33
N ILE A 22 1.62 6.17 -6.36
CA ILE A 22 2.33 6.94 -7.38
C ILE A 22 1.82 6.61 -8.77
N LEU A 23 2.02 7.55 -9.69
CA LEU A 23 1.89 7.29 -11.11
C LEU A 23 3.23 6.81 -11.66
N GLY A 24 3.19 5.73 -12.44
CA GLY A 24 4.29 5.29 -13.28
C GLY A 24 4.51 6.24 -14.48
N PRO A 25 5.48 5.92 -15.35
CA PRO A 25 5.76 6.72 -16.53
C PRO A 25 4.52 6.94 -17.38
N GLU A 26 4.44 8.13 -17.95
CA GLU A 26 3.33 8.55 -18.81
C GLU A 26 1.96 8.53 -18.14
N GLY A 27 1.89 8.32 -16.81
CA GLY A 27 0.63 8.32 -16.06
C GLY A 27 -0.32 7.18 -16.39
N LYS A 28 0.15 6.12 -17.08
CA LYS A 28 -0.71 5.01 -17.55
C LYS A 28 -0.95 3.93 -16.49
N VAL A 29 -0.05 3.83 -15.51
CA VAL A 29 -0.10 2.83 -14.45
C VAL A 29 -0.02 3.55 -13.11
N ALA A 30 -0.85 3.15 -12.15
CA ALA A 30 -0.75 3.57 -10.76
C ALA A 30 -0.20 2.41 -9.93
N TYR A 31 0.81 2.69 -9.12
CA TYR A 31 1.37 1.73 -8.16
C TYR A 31 0.93 2.12 -6.76
N THR A 32 0.40 1.15 -6.01
CA THR A 32 -0.05 1.35 -4.63
C THR A 32 0.58 0.33 -3.71
N CYS A 33 0.90 0.74 -2.49
CA CYS A 33 1.31 -0.20 -1.45
C CYS A 33 0.38 -0.08 -0.25
N SER A 34 -0.06 -1.21 0.28
CA SER A 34 -0.88 -1.26 1.49
C SER A 34 -0.42 -2.34 2.45
N ASN A 35 -0.74 -2.17 3.73
CA ASN A 35 -0.46 -3.15 4.75
C ASN A 35 -1.55 -4.23 4.74
N LEU A 36 -1.16 -5.51 4.80
CA LEU A 36 -2.06 -6.64 5.01
C LEU A 36 -2.14 -6.94 6.53
N GLY A 37 -2.56 -5.93 7.29
CA GLY A 37 -2.59 -5.97 8.75
C GLY A 37 -2.18 -4.64 9.38
N PRO A 38 -1.74 -4.66 10.66
CA PRO A 38 -1.56 -3.46 11.47
C PRO A 38 -0.28 -2.66 11.16
N GLY A 39 0.47 -2.98 10.10
CA GLY A 39 1.71 -2.27 9.76
C GLY A 39 2.86 -2.52 10.74
N MET A 40 2.77 -3.55 11.58
CA MET A 40 3.82 -3.92 12.54
C MET A 40 4.91 -4.76 11.87
N GLN A 41 6.10 -4.80 12.47
CA GLN A 41 7.17 -5.66 12.00
C GLN A 41 6.69 -7.11 11.86
N ASN A 42 7.12 -7.79 10.78
CA ASN A 42 6.70 -9.15 10.41
C ASN A 42 5.21 -9.30 10.05
N THR A 43 4.50 -8.21 9.78
CA THR A 43 3.19 -8.27 9.12
C THR A 43 3.36 -8.03 7.61
N PRO A 44 2.60 -8.71 6.75
CA PRO A 44 2.79 -8.59 5.32
C PRO A 44 2.29 -7.24 4.79
N GLY A 45 2.90 -6.81 3.68
CA GLY A 45 2.40 -5.74 2.82
C GLY A 45 1.95 -6.29 1.47
N ILE A 46 1.40 -5.44 0.62
CA ILE A 46 1.07 -5.79 -0.76
C ILE A 46 1.28 -4.59 -1.68
N LEU A 47 2.06 -4.82 -2.73
CA LEU A 47 2.27 -3.88 -3.83
C LEU A 47 1.33 -4.26 -4.97
N ARG A 48 0.60 -3.29 -5.50
CA ARG A 48 -0.34 -3.48 -6.62
C ARG A 48 -0.05 -2.50 -7.74
N ALA A 49 -0.37 -2.92 -8.96
CA ALA A 49 -0.41 -2.06 -10.13
C ALA A 49 -1.80 -2.04 -10.72
N TYR A 50 -2.25 -0.85 -11.09
CA TYR A 50 -3.53 -0.60 -11.73
C TYR A 50 -3.31 0.16 -13.03
N SER A 51 -4.07 -0.18 -14.06
CA SER A 51 -4.20 0.66 -15.24
C SER A 51 -4.98 1.91 -14.84
N VAL A 52 -4.47 3.10 -15.14
CA VAL A 52 -5.11 4.38 -14.78
C VAL A 52 -6.39 4.63 -15.59
N PRO A 53 -6.45 4.35 -16.91
CA PRO A 53 -7.65 4.62 -17.70
C PRO A 53 -8.92 3.90 -17.20
N ASP A 54 -8.79 2.68 -16.69
CA ASP A 54 -9.93 1.81 -16.34
C ASP A 54 -9.86 1.28 -14.90
N MET A 55 -8.87 1.72 -14.11
CA MET A 55 -8.63 1.29 -12.73
C MET A 55 -8.48 -0.23 -12.56
N LYS A 56 -8.21 -0.97 -13.64
CA LYS A 56 -8.11 -2.42 -13.60
C LYS A 56 -6.78 -2.84 -12.97
N GLN A 57 -6.84 -3.75 -11.98
CA GLN A 57 -5.62 -4.35 -11.43
C GLN A 57 -4.88 -5.14 -12.51
N LEU A 58 -3.65 -4.75 -12.77
CA LEU A 58 -2.75 -5.42 -13.71
C LEU A 58 -2.05 -6.59 -13.02
N TRP A 59 -1.55 -6.37 -11.80
CA TRP A 59 -0.87 -7.37 -11.00
C TRP A 59 -0.79 -6.96 -9.53
N HIS A 60 -0.43 -7.92 -8.67
CA HIS A 60 -0.02 -7.68 -7.29
C HIS A 60 1.19 -8.53 -6.89
N ARG A 61 1.85 -8.11 -5.80
CA ARG A 61 2.96 -8.80 -5.14
C ARG A 61 2.80 -8.67 -3.63
N VAL A 62 2.72 -9.79 -2.92
CA VAL A 62 2.76 -9.81 -1.45
C VAL A 62 4.21 -9.57 -1.01
N LEU A 63 4.37 -8.71 0.00
CA LEU A 63 5.65 -8.33 0.59
C LEU A 63 5.78 -9.01 1.95
N SER A 64 7.01 -9.37 2.33
CA SER A 64 7.31 -10.01 3.63
C SER A 64 7.21 -9.05 4.83
N GLN A 65 7.16 -7.75 4.56
CA GLN A 65 7.08 -6.68 5.55
C GLN A 65 6.05 -5.63 5.09
N PRO A 66 5.53 -4.80 6.01
CA PRO A 66 4.57 -3.76 5.66
C PRO A 66 5.20 -2.66 4.82
N CYS A 67 4.36 -1.87 4.16
CA CYS A 67 4.75 -0.66 3.46
C CYS A 67 5.01 0.45 4.49
N VAL A 68 6.18 1.09 4.43
CA VAL A 68 6.50 2.23 5.32
C VAL A 68 6.39 3.59 4.63
N SER A 69 6.27 3.61 3.31
CA SER A 69 6.18 4.83 2.52
C SER A 69 5.62 4.56 1.12
N TRP A 70 5.49 5.62 0.33
CA TRP A 70 5.10 5.58 -1.08
C TRP A 70 6.05 4.76 -1.94
N PRO A 71 5.55 3.97 -2.92
CA PRO A 71 6.40 3.42 -3.95
C PRO A 71 7.10 4.55 -4.73
N ALA A 72 8.22 4.23 -5.36
CA ALA A 72 8.92 5.08 -6.32
C ALA A 72 9.14 4.29 -7.61
N SER A 73 9.15 4.98 -8.76
CA SER A 73 9.42 4.33 -10.05
C SER A 73 10.27 5.21 -10.95
N ASP A 74 11.23 4.60 -11.64
CA ASP A 74 11.99 5.20 -12.75
C ASP A 74 11.44 4.77 -14.13
N GLY A 75 10.34 4.01 -14.14
CA GLY A 75 9.73 3.45 -15.32
C GLY A 75 10.23 2.11 -15.80
N LYS A 76 11.33 1.62 -15.24
CA LYS A 76 11.80 0.26 -15.42
C LYS A 76 11.55 -0.58 -14.19
N PHE A 77 11.66 0.04 -13.02
CA PHE A 77 11.50 -0.58 -11.72
C PHE A 77 10.48 0.17 -10.89
N VAL A 78 9.89 -0.55 -9.95
CA VAL A 78 9.12 0.01 -8.85
C VAL A 78 9.79 -0.44 -7.57
N VAL A 79 10.17 0.52 -6.74
CA VAL A 79 10.80 0.28 -5.44
C VAL A 79 9.81 0.69 -4.37
N VAL A 80 9.70 -0.11 -3.32
CA VAL A 80 8.86 0.24 -2.17
C VAL A 80 9.64 0.05 -0.87
N PRO A 81 9.75 1.08 -0.04
CA PRO A 81 10.28 0.94 1.31
C PRO A 81 9.40 0.00 2.14
N THR A 82 9.99 -0.99 2.79
CA THR A 82 9.28 -1.92 3.68
C THR A 82 9.90 -2.02 5.07
N GLY A 83 9.09 -2.34 6.07
CA GLY A 83 9.49 -2.41 7.48
C GLY A 83 8.32 -2.18 8.44
N GLY A 84 8.56 -2.39 9.73
CA GLY A 84 7.55 -2.06 10.75
C GLY A 84 7.39 -0.55 10.90
N LEU A 85 6.15 -0.06 10.97
CA LEU A 85 5.87 1.32 11.32
C LEU A 85 6.42 1.59 12.74
N PRO A 86 7.10 2.73 12.99
CA PRO A 86 7.55 3.08 14.33
C PRO A 86 6.36 3.22 15.27
N SER A 87 6.46 2.68 16.48
CA SER A 87 5.39 2.71 17.49
C SER A 87 5.04 4.10 18.03
N SER A 88 5.78 5.14 17.62
CA SER A 88 5.61 6.52 18.09
C SER A 88 5.85 7.51 16.96
N VAL A 89 4.84 7.72 16.12
CA VAL A 89 4.79 8.93 15.27
C VAL A 89 3.37 9.47 15.22
N PRO A 90 3.06 10.56 15.95
CA PRO A 90 1.99 11.43 15.53
C PRO A 90 2.53 12.85 15.42
N HIS A 91 3.13 13.16 14.28
CA HIS A 91 3.16 14.53 13.77
C HIS A 91 2.28 14.55 12.53
N TYR A 92 0.97 14.70 12.73
CA TYR A 92 0.07 15.09 11.67
C TYR A 92 -0.18 16.59 11.76
N ILE A 93 -0.13 17.27 10.63
CA ILE A 93 -0.65 18.62 10.46
C ILE A 93 -1.95 18.45 9.68
N ALA A 94 -3.07 18.84 10.28
CA ALA A 94 -4.32 18.97 9.53
C ALA A 94 -4.16 20.15 8.57
N ILE A 95 -3.99 19.86 7.29
CA ILE A 95 -3.99 20.89 6.24
C ILE A 95 -5.44 21.04 5.79
N GLY A 96 -5.95 22.28 5.80
CA GLY A 96 -7.28 22.57 5.24
C GLY A 96 -7.36 22.17 3.77
N TRP A 97 -8.58 21.95 3.26
CA TRP A 97 -8.80 21.63 1.85
C TRP A 97 -8.21 22.73 0.95
N ILE A 98 -7.37 22.34 -0.01
CA ILE A 98 -6.79 23.23 -1.02
C ILE A 98 -7.49 22.89 -2.36
N PRO A 99 -8.24 23.83 -2.97
CA PRO A 99 -8.95 23.63 -4.23
C PRO A 99 -8.04 23.27 -5.41
#